data_AF-A0A699YQN5-F1
#
_entry.id   AF-A0A699YQN5-F1
#
_cell.length_a   1.000
_cell.length_b   1.000
_cell.length_c   1.000
_cell.angle_alpha   90.00
_cell.angle_beta   90.00
_cell.angle_gamma   90.00
#
_symmetry.space_group_name_H-M   'P 1'
#
loop_
_entity.id
_entity.type
_entity.pdbx_description
1 polymer ?
#
loop_
_entity_poly.entity_id
_entity_poly.type
_entity_poly.pdbx_seq_one_letter_code
_entity_poly.pdbx_strand_id
1 'polypeptide(L)'
;LTEQERIYGKGVYGIVDNIIVPRVVTTPDGCRYSGAFGRLKDFKRRLRHERAALIQHNPTAFQEEMAEMAEAQYRSAVKYLQAERPFFLPPLMERAHVKRPHVQTEVKTQPDWLIANSVFSDRRKECEARDYLETDKVKVAQFQLDWQRVVAKTRFRRLVMRSDEGVKSDEQGLERELAEIRLEMSRFREQLRAIFLYYGSLSVKMNSEDMLTITASTWLQFCSEAHVLDNTQRGCTSQDLQNVFIATNYEEDKVSQESEANDDDAMMRFEFYEGLVRAAFGKFITT
;
A
#
# COMPACT_ATOMS: atom_id res chain seq x y z
N LEU A 1 2.77 -1.94 47.92
CA LEU A 1 3.80 -1.74 46.87
C LEU A 1 4.97 -2.62 47.23
N THR A 2 5.15 -3.66 46.42
CA THR A 2 5.88 -4.89 46.66
C THR A 2 7.38 -4.73 46.45
N GLU A 3 8.11 -5.63 47.08
CA GLU A 3 9.55 -5.69 47.34
C GLU A 3 10.49 -5.74 46.11
N GLN A 4 9.99 -5.43 44.90
CA GLN A 4 10.78 -5.40 43.66
C GLN A 4 11.26 -4.00 43.25
N GLU A 5 10.75 -2.92 43.86
CA GLU A 5 11.12 -1.54 43.49
C GLU A 5 12.21 -0.91 44.38
N ARG A 6 12.90 -1.71 45.22
CA ARG A 6 14.02 -1.25 46.07
C ARG A 6 15.43 -1.62 45.55
N ILE A 7 15.54 -2.41 44.49
CA ILE A 7 16.86 -2.92 44.03
C ILE A 7 17.45 -2.13 42.85
N TYR A 8 16.70 -1.24 42.20
CA TYR A 8 17.28 -0.33 41.19
C TYR A 8 16.78 1.10 41.40
N GLY A 9 17.27 1.69 42.51
CA GLY A 9 17.17 3.11 42.78
C GLY A 9 17.97 3.93 41.77
N LYS A 10 17.28 4.88 41.16
CA LYS A 10 17.76 6.00 40.32
C LYS A 10 19.15 6.52 40.73
N GLY A 11 20.07 6.51 39.77
CA GLY A 11 21.15 7.47 39.63
C GLY A 11 21.37 7.67 38.13
N VAL A 12 20.67 8.61 37.48
CA VAL A 12 21.09 10.01 37.35
C VAL A 12 22.59 10.08 37.07
N TYR A 13 22.94 10.04 35.78
CA TYR A 13 24.21 10.55 35.28
C TYR A 13 24.26 12.05 35.58
N GLY A 14 24.93 12.41 36.66
CA GLY A 14 25.45 13.75 36.89
C GLY A 14 26.97 13.69 36.74
N ILE A 15 27.49 14.28 35.67
CA ILE A 15 28.92 14.55 35.52
C ILE A 15 29.19 15.85 36.26
N VAL A 16 29.95 15.81 37.34
CA VAL A 16 30.68 16.96 37.87
C VAL A 16 31.99 16.46 38.49
N ASP A 17 33.12 16.92 37.95
CA ASP A 17 34.49 16.94 38.47
C ASP A 17 35.13 15.64 39.03
N ASN A 18 35.91 14.99 38.15
CA ASN A 18 36.94 13.96 38.38
C ASN A 18 37.61 13.97 39.78
N ILE A 19 37.15 13.11 40.71
CA ILE A 19 37.95 12.41 41.75
C ILE A 19 37.06 11.32 42.41
N ILE A 20 37.54 10.09 42.47
CA ILE A 20 36.91 9.00 43.25
C ILE A 20 37.37 9.12 44.71
N VAL A 21 36.43 9.30 45.65
CA VAL A 21 36.70 9.14 47.09
C VAL A 21 35.92 7.93 47.61
N PRO A 22 36.56 6.91 48.23
CA PRO A 22 35.83 5.77 48.75
C PRO A 22 35.13 6.12 50.07
N ARG A 23 33.80 5.91 50.10
CA ARG A 23 33.00 5.92 51.34
C ARG A 23 33.03 4.51 51.93
N VAL A 24 33.49 4.37 53.17
CA VAL A 24 33.49 3.09 53.89
C VAL A 24 32.04 2.69 54.17
N VAL A 25 31.64 1.52 53.68
CA VAL A 25 30.34 0.91 54.00
C VAL A 25 30.58 -0.24 54.97
N THR A 26 29.99 -0.17 56.16
CA THR A 26 29.94 -1.26 57.14
C THR A 26 28.73 -2.15 56.87
N THR A 27 28.96 -3.46 56.78
CA THR A 27 27.89 -4.47 56.70
C THR A 27 27.35 -4.84 58.10
N PRO A 28 26.16 -5.46 58.19
CA PRO A 28 25.47 -5.74 59.46
C PRO A 28 26.22 -6.68 60.42
N ASP A 29 27.20 -7.45 59.94
CA ASP A 29 27.95 -8.43 60.74
C ASP A 29 29.22 -7.87 61.41
N GLY A 30 29.40 -6.54 61.43
CA GLY A 30 30.47 -5.87 62.17
C GLY A 30 31.89 -5.99 61.60
N CYS A 31 32.08 -6.65 60.45
CA CYS A 31 33.39 -6.76 59.80
C CYS A 31 33.76 -5.46 59.05
N ARG A 32 34.93 -4.88 59.39
CA ARG A 32 35.50 -3.75 58.63
C ARG A 32 36.08 -4.25 57.30
N TYR A 33 35.58 -3.71 56.19
CA TYR A 33 36.09 -3.98 54.85
C TYR A 33 37.47 -3.33 54.67
N SER A 34 38.55 -4.12 54.69
CA SER A 34 39.82 -3.71 54.12
C SER A 34 39.83 -4.13 52.65
N GLY A 35 40.04 -3.16 51.76
CA GLY A 35 39.91 -3.31 50.31
C GLY A 35 40.97 -4.21 49.67
N ALA A 36 40.91 -5.50 49.94
CA ALA A 36 41.68 -6.51 49.22
C ALA A 36 40.72 -7.62 48.79
N PHE A 37 40.16 -7.47 47.58
CA PHE A 37 39.63 -8.64 46.88
C PHE A 37 40.71 -9.72 46.90
N GLY A 38 40.41 -10.86 47.56
CA GLY A 38 41.32 -12.00 47.64
C GLY A 38 41.89 -12.34 46.26
N ARG A 39 43.15 -12.81 46.26
CA ARG A 39 44.01 -13.07 45.07
C ARG A 39 43.19 -13.26 43.79
N LEU A 40 43.44 -12.44 42.77
CA LEU A 40 42.75 -12.43 41.46
C LEU A 40 42.51 -13.84 40.86
N LYS A 41 43.39 -14.80 41.17
CA LYS A 41 43.24 -16.22 40.79
C LYS A 41 41.99 -16.88 41.38
N ASP A 42 41.65 -16.61 42.65
CA ASP A 42 40.50 -17.19 43.34
C ASP A 42 39.18 -16.57 42.90
N PHE A 43 39.17 -15.28 42.54
CA PHE A 43 38.02 -14.63 41.91
C PHE A 43 37.75 -15.18 40.50
N LYS A 44 38.79 -15.29 39.68
CA LYS A 44 38.70 -15.93 38.35
C LYS A 44 38.31 -17.41 38.41
N ARG A 45 38.60 -18.11 39.52
CA ARG A 45 38.18 -19.50 39.73
C ARG A 45 36.68 -19.57 40.03
N ARG A 46 36.17 -18.70 40.91
CA ARG A 46 34.74 -18.62 41.25
C ARG A 46 33.87 -18.26 40.03
N LEU A 47 34.24 -17.24 39.27
CA LEU A 47 33.53 -16.86 38.04
C LEU A 47 33.48 -18.00 37.01
N ARG A 48 34.56 -18.78 36.88
CA ARG A 48 34.58 -19.94 35.98
C ARG A 48 33.64 -21.05 36.45
N HIS A 49 33.50 -21.23 37.76
CA HIS A 49 32.63 -22.26 38.32
C HIS A 49 31.15 -21.88 38.22
N GLU A 50 30.81 -20.62 38.52
CA GLU A 50 29.45 -20.09 38.35
C GLU A 50 29.01 -20.09 36.88
N ARG A 51 29.91 -19.71 35.96
CA ARG A 51 29.64 -19.78 34.52
C ARG A 51 29.40 -21.22 34.06
N ALA A 52 30.19 -22.18 34.54
CA ALA A 52 29.98 -23.59 34.21
C ALA A 52 28.63 -24.13 34.72
N ALA A 53 28.22 -23.73 35.93
CA ALA A 53 26.92 -24.12 36.50
C ALA A 53 25.74 -23.52 35.72
N LEU A 54 25.86 -22.26 35.26
CA LEU A 54 24.84 -21.60 34.45
C LEU A 54 24.68 -22.23 33.05
N ILE A 55 25.79 -22.60 32.40
CA ILE A 55 25.78 -23.32 31.11
C ILE A 55 25.12 -24.70 31.25
N GLN A 56 25.34 -25.38 32.38
CA GLN A 56 24.73 -26.68 32.65
C GLN A 56 23.22 -26.58 32.91
N HIS A 57 22.76 -25.46 33.47
CA HIS A 57 21.36 -25.22 33.79
C HIS A 57 20.52 -24.76 32.58
N ASN A 58 21.13 -24.10 31.58
CA ASN A 58 20.42 -23.63 30.39
C ASN A 58 21.34 -23.63 29.14
N PRO A 59 21.55 -24.80 28.51
CA PRO A 59 22.50 -24.94 27.40
C PRO A 59 22.07 -24.22 26.12
N THR A 60 20.77 -24.05 25.89
CA THR A 60 20.20 -23.40 24.70
C THR A 60 20.41 -21.88 24.71
N ALA A 61 20.24 -21.21 25.85
CA ALA A 61 20.50 -19.77 25.96
C ALA A 61 21.98 -19.42 25.73
N PHE A 62 22.90 -20.30 26.15
CA PHE A 62 24.33 -20.09 25.92
C PHE A 62 24.75 -20.39 24.46
N GLN A 63 24.03 -21.28 23.77
CA GLN A 63 24.23 -21.49 22.33
C GLN A 63 23.77 -20.28 21.52
N GLU A 64 22.68 -19.62 21.91
CA GLU A 64 22.21 -18.37 21.29
C GLU A 64 23.19 -17.22 21.53
N GLU A 65 23.66 -17.02 22.77
CA GLU A 65 24.64 -15.96 23.07
C GLU A 65 25.98 -16.18 22.36
N MET A 66 26.43 -17.44 22.25
CA MET A 66 27.61 -17.80 21.47
C MET A 66 27.41 -17.60 19.96
N ALA A 67 26.23 -17.90 19.44
CA ALA A 67 25.88 -17.67 18.04
C ALA A 67 25.82 -16.16 17.73
N GLU A 68 25.24 -15.36 18.63
CA GLU A 68 25.16 -13.91 18.50
C GLU A 68 26.54 -13.26 18.55
N MET A 69 27.42 -13.72 19.46
CA MET A 69 28.83 -13.29 19.49
C MET A 69 29.59 -13.70 18.21
N ALA A 70 29.35 -14.90 17.69
CA ALA A 70 29.97 -15.36 16.44
C ALA A 70 29.49 -14.53 15.24
N GLU A 71 28.20 -14.20 15.19
CA GLU A 71 27.63 -13.36 14.15
C GLU A 71 28.14 -11.91 14.24
N ALA A 72 28.27 -11.36 15.45
CA ALA A 72 28.87 -10.05 15.68
C ALA A 72 30.35 -10.00 15.25
N GLN A 73 31.13 -11.04 15.56
CA GLN A 73 32.51 -11.18 15.08
C GLN A 73 32.58 -11.30 13.55
N TYR A 74 31.69 -12.09 12.95
CA TYR A 74 31.61 -12.22 11.49
C TYR A 74 31.27 -10.89 10.82
N ARG A 75 30.25 -10.16 11.30
CA ARG A 75 29.87 -8.84 10.78
C ARG A 75 30.99 -7.82 10.93
N SER A 76 31.72 -7.84 12.04
CA SER A 76 32.89 -6.98 12.25
C SER A 76 34.01 -7.30 11.27
N ALA A 77 34.31 -8.59 11.06
CA ALA A 77 35.32 -9.04 10.10
C ALA A 77 34.95 -8.66 8.65
N VAL A 78 33.67 -8.77 8.26
CA VAL A 78 33.20 -8.34 6.93
C VAL A 78 33.34 -6.83 6.75
N LYS A 79 32.99 -6.02 7.76
CA LYS A 79 33.18 -4.56 7.71
C LYS A 79 34.66 -4.19 7.59
N TYR A 80 35.52 -4.85 8.34
CA TYR A 80 36.97 -4.66 8.27
C TYR A 80 37.51 -5.01 6.88
N LEU A 81 37.12 -6.16 6.32
CA LEU A 81 37.48 -6.57 4.97
C LEU A 81 36.94 -5.63 3.89
N GLN A 82 35.79 -4.98 4.11
CA GLN A 82 35.24 -3.98 3.19
C GLN A 82 35.97 -2.64 3.27
N ALA A 83 36.34 -2.20 4.48
CA ALA A 83 37.08 -0.96 4.72
C ALA A 83 38.55 -1.07 4.28
N GLU A 84 39.14 -2.25 4.44
CA GLU A 84 40.50 -2.57 4.00
C GLU A 84 40.55 -3.22 2.63
N ARG A 85 39.46 -3.24 1.84
CA ARG A 85 39.63 -3.58 0.42
C ARG A 85 40.63 -2.56 -0.12
N PRO A 86 41.87 -2.95 -0.46
CA PRO A 86 42.60 -2.10 -1.36
C PRO A 86 41.68 -2.03 -2.56
N PHE A 87 41.35 -0.82 -3.01
CA PHE A 87 40.79 -0.69 -4.33
C PHE A 87 41.78 -1.42 -5.24
N PHE A 88 41.48 -2.68 -5.58
CA PHE A 88 41.92 -3.28 -6.82
C PHE A 88 41.15 -2.46 -7.86
N LEU A 89 41.59 -1.21 -8.03
CA LEU A 89 41.57 -0.58 -9.32
C LEU A 89 42.25 -1.64 -10.19
N PRO A 90 41.50 -2.30 -11.09
CA PRO A 90 42.16 -3.17 -12.05
C PRO A 90 43.29 -2.33 -12.63
N PRO A 91 44.49 -2.92 -12.84
CA PRO A 91 45.62 -2.17 -13.37
C PRO A 91 45.09 -1.30 -14.50
N LEU A 92 45.39 -0.01 -14.46
CA LEU A 92 45.06 0.94 -15.51
C LEU A 92 45.87 0.51 -16.74
N MET A 93 45.46 -0.60 -17.33
CA MET A 93 45.80 -0.98 -18.68
C MET A 93 45.15 0.14 -19.47
N GLU A 94 45.95 1.06 -19.98
CA GLU A 94 45.52 1.98 -21.01
C GLU A 94 44.94 1.10 -22.11
N ARG A 95 43.62 0.91 -22.09
CA ARG A 95 42.93 0.19 -23.15
C ARG A 95 43.23 1.02 -24.38
N ALA A 96 44.06 0.48 -25.28
CA ALA A 96 44.39 1.12 -26.53
C ALA A 96 43.07 1.65 -27.09
N HIS A 97 42.97 2.97 -27.17
CA HIS A 97 41.72 3.63 -27.51
C HIS A 97 41.47 3.25 -28.96
N VAL A 98 40.70 2.18 -29.18
CA VAL A 98 40.33 1.73 -30.52
C VAL A 98 39.51 2.88 -31.09
N LYS A 99 40.17 3.74 -31.88
CA LYS A 99 39.51 4.76 -32.67
C LYS A 99 38.60 3.99 -33.60
N ARG A 100 37.33 3.88 -33.24
CA ARG A 100 36.32 3.28 -34.11
C ARG A 100 36.45 4.01 -35.44
N PRO A 101 36.66 3.30 -36.56
CA PRO A 101 36.70 3.95 -37.86
C PRO A 101 35.44 4.82 -37.96
N HIS A 102 35.60 6.04 -38.44
CA HIS A 102 34.48 6.95 -38.64
C HIS A 102 33.56 6.30 -39.67
N VAL A 103 32.56 5.55 -39.19
CA VAL A 103 31.52 5.00 -40.04
C VAL A 103 30.80 6.23 -40.55
N GLN A 104 30.99 6.52 -41.84
CA GLN A 104 30.18 7.49 -42.56
C GLN A 104 28.74 7.00 -42.41
N THR A 105 28.06 7.53 -41.41
CA THR A 105 26.68 7.15 -41.14
C THR A 105 25.92 7.90 -42.20
N GLU A 106 25.54 7.22 -43.27
CA GLU A 106 24.56 7.74 -44.21
C GLU A 106 23.38 8.21 -43.36
N VAL A 107 23.18 9.53 -43.32
CA VAL A 107 22.06 10.14 -42.62
C VAL A 107 20.83 9.74 -43.43
N LYS A 108 20.27 8.58 -43.10
CA LYS A 108 18.95 8.19 -43.60
C LYS A 108 18.01 9.27 -43.12
N THR A 109 17.58 10.12 -44.03
CA THR A 109 16.49 11.06 -43.80
C THR A 109 15.32 10.23 -43.32
N GLN A 110 15.04 10.27 -42.02
CA GLN A 110 13.90 9.58 -41.49
C GLN A 110 12.66 10.21 -42.14
N PRO A 111 11.71 9.39 -42.60
CA PRO A 111 10.47 9.94 -43.14
C PRO A 111 9.79 10.79 -42.07
N ASP A 112 9.05 11.82 -42.51
CA ASP A 112 8.26 12.65 -41.60
C ASP A 112 7.38 11.75 -40.72
N TRP A 113 7.44 11.98 -39.41
CA TRP A 113 6.69 11.17 -38.46
C TRP A 113 5.19 11.42 -38.65
N LEU A 114 4.49 10.40 -39.13
CA LEU A 114 3.04 10.38 -39.26
C LEU A 114 2.48 9.26 -38.39
N ILE A 115 1.37 9.54 -37.68
CA ILE A 115 0.67 8.56 -36.84
C ILE A 115 0.31 7.30 -37.66
N ALA A 116 -0.04 7.47 -38.93
CA ALA A 116 -0.36 6.38 -39.85
C ALA A 116 0.81 5.41 -40.12
N ASN A 117 2.05 5.88 -39.96
CA ASN A 117 3.28 5.10 -40.14
C ASN A 117 3.95 4.75 -38.79
N SER A 118 3.26 4.99 -37.69
CA SER A 118 3.75 4.71 -36.34
C SER A 118 3.33 3.32 -35.86
N VAL A 119 3.78 2.94 -34.66
CA VAL A 119 3.32 1.74 -33.94
C VAL A 119 1.80 1.70 -33.74
N PHE A 120 1.10 2.84 -33.91
CA PHE A 120 -0.34 2.96 -33.78
C PHE A 120 -1.11 2.84 -35.10
N SER A 121 -0.43 2.50 -36.21
CA SER A 121 -1.05 2.37 -37.54
C SER A 121 -2.26 1.43 -37.54
N ASP A 122 -2.16 0.34 -36.77
CA ASP A 122 -3.16 -0.72 -36.73
C ASP A 122 -4.37 -0.37 -35.87
N ARG A 123 -4.29 0.66 -35.00
CA ARG A 123 -5.44 1.09 -34.17
C ARG A 123 -6.65 1.45 -35.01
N ARG A 124 -6.46 2.02 -36.20
CA ARG A 124 -7.59 2.36 -37.10
C ARG A 124 -8.38 1.12 -37.54
N LYS A 125 -7.74 -0.05 -37.58
CA LYS A 125 -8.37 -1.33 -37.94
C LYS A 125 -8.85 -2.08 -36.70
N GLU A 126 -8.05 -2.12 -35.64
CA GLU A 126 -8.28 -3.00 -34.49
C GLU A 126 -9.11 -2.34 -33.37
N CYS A 127 -9.01 -1.02 -33.21
CA CYS A 127 -9.70 -0.30 -32.16
C CYS A 127 -11.19 -0.11 -32.49
N GLU A 128 -12.05 -0.19 -31.48
CA GLU A 128 -13.50 0.06 -31.60
C GLU A 128 -13.81 1.45 -32.16
N ALA A 129 -12.94 2.43 -31.91
CA ALA A 129 -13.07 3.78 -32.45
C ALA A 129 -12.86 3.87 -33.97
N ARG A 130 -12.25 2.85 -34.59
CA ARG A 130 -11.84 2.83 -36.00
C ARG A 130 -11.05 4.07 -36.42
N ASP A 131 -10.33 4.65 -35.47
CA ASP A 131 -9.58 5.88 -35.58
C ASP A 131 -8.32 5.80 -34.70
N TYR A 132 -7.38 6.73 -34.89
CA TYR A 132 -6.16 6.82 -34.09
C TYR A 132 -6.42 7.36 -32.69
N LEU A 133 -7.47 8.16 -32.54
CA LEU A 133 -7.92 8.75 -31.28
C LEU A 133 -9.28 8.18 -30.89
N GLU A 134 -9.60 8.26 -29.61
CA GLU A 134 -10.94 7.92 -29.13
C GLU A 134 -11.96 8.93 -29.66
N THR A 135 -13.01 8.43 -30.31
CA THR A 135 -14.10 9.27 -30.79
C THR A 135 -15.20 9.38 -29.73
N ASP A 136 -15.90 10.51 -29.69
CA ASP A 136 -17.04 10.70 -28.78
C ASP A 136 -18.12 9.63 -28.96
N LYS A 137 -18.25 9.08 -30.18
CA LYS A 137 -19.18 7.98 -30.47
C LYS A 137 -18.88 6.74 -29.60
N VAL A 138 -17.60 6.37 -29.47
CA VAL A 138 -17.21 5.23 -28.63
C VAL A 138 -17.45 5.54 -27.16
N LYS A 139 -17.14 6.75 -26.70
CA LYS A 139 -17.35 7.13 -25.31
C LYS A 139 -18.83 7.12 -24.91
N VAL A 140 -19.71 7.57 -25.81
CA VAL A 140 -21.17 7.49 -25.61
C VAL A 140 -21.63 6.03 -25.61
N ALA A 141 -21.13 5.21 -26.53
CA ALA A 141 -21.47 3.78 -26.57
C ALA A 141 -20.99 3.05 -25.29
N GLN A 142 -19.78 3.36 -24.82
CA GLN A 142 -19.20 2.82 -23.60
C GLN A 142 -20.06 3.17 -22.38
N PHE A 143 -20.42 4.45 -22.21
CA PHE A 143 -21.31 4.88 -21.13
C PHE A 143 -22.68 4.18 -21.20
N GLN A 144 -23.23 4.00 -22.41
CA GLN A 144 -24.51 3.33 -22.59
C GLN A 144 -24.45 1.85 -22.17
N LEU A 145 -23.37 1.15 -22.50
CA LEU A 145 -23.15 -0.24 -22.08
C LEU A 145 -22.99 -0.34 -20.55
N ASP A 146 -22.20 0.54 -19.95
CA ASP A 146 -22.04 0.57 -18.49
C ASP A 146 -23.38 0.85 -17.80
N TRP A 147 -24.17 1.79 -18.31
CA TRP A 147 -25.49 2.11 -17.76
C TRP A 147 -26.48 0.95 -17.90
N GLN A 148 -26.46 0.23 -19.03
CA GLN A 148 -27.30 -0.97 -19.21
C GLN A 148 -26.98 -2.03 -18.17
N ARG A 149 -25.70 -2.23 -17.83
CA ARG A 149 -25.28 -3.14 -16.76
C ARG A 149 -25.78 -2.70 -15.39
N VAL A 150 -25.71 -1.40 -15.09
CA VAL A 150 -26.23 -0.85 -13.82
C VAL A 150 -27.75 -1.09 -13.69
N VAL A 151 -28.52 -0.78 -14.74
CA VAL A 151 -29.99 -0.92 -14.71
C VAL A 151 -30.43 -2.39 -14.71
N ALA A 152 -29.62 -3.30 -15.23
CA ALA A 152 -29.90 -4.74 -15.19
C ALA A 152 -29.90 -5.29 -13.74
N LYS A 153 -29.16 -4.68 -12.81
CA LYS A 153 -29.11 -5.13 -11.41
C LYS A 153 -30.43 -4.88 -10.68
N THR A 154 -31.05 -5.94 -10.19
CA THR A 154 -32.36 -5.84 -9.53
C THR A 154 -32.30 -5.03 -8.23
N ARG A 155 -31.19 -5.13 -7.49
CA ARG A 155 -30.95 -4.35 -6.26
C ARG A 155 -30.86 -2.86 -6.52
N PHE A 156 -30.26 -2.46 -7.64
CA PHE A 156 -30.18 -1.06 -8.02
C PHE A 156 -31.57 -0.50 -8.34
N ARG A 157 -32.37 -1.22 -9.14
CA ARG A 157 -33.77 -0.84 -9.41
C ARG A 157 -34.59 -0.68 -8.13
N ARG A 158 -34.46 -1.62 -7.19
CA ARG A 158 -35.16 -1.54 -5.89
C ARG A 158 -34.74 -0.35 -5.03
N LEU A 159 -33.50 0.12 -5.12
CA LEU A 159 -33.04 1.33 -4.45
C LEU A 159 -33.82 2.53 -4.94
N VAL A 160 -33.85 2.73 -6.26
CA VAL A 160 -34.56 3.85 -6.90
C VAL A 160 -36.05 3.80 -6.56
N MET A 161 -36.69 2.63 -6.68
CA MET A 161 -38.10 2.46 -6.32
C MET A 161 -38.43 2.79 -4.85
N ARG A 162 -37.49 2.59 -3.92
CA ARG A 162 -37.72 2.84 -2.50
C ARG A 162 -37.60 4.32 -2.17
N SER A 163 -36.64 4.98 -2.80
CA SER A 163 -36.26 6.35 -2.50
C SER A 163 -37.18 7.39 -3.12
N ASP A 164 -37.96 7.03 -4.14
CA ASP A 164 -38.99 7.90 -4.72
C ASP A 164 -40.41 7.39 -4.41
N GLU A 165 -41.23 8.24 -3.79
CA GLU A 165 -42.63 7.93 -3.48
C GLU A 165 -43.50 7.82 -4.74
N GLY A 166 -43.15 8.52 -5.82
CA GLY A 166 -43.86 8.49 -7.11
C GLY A 166 -43.72 7.19 -7.88
N VAL A 167 -42.74 6.35 -7.52
CA VAL A 167 -42.38 5.12 -8.23
C VAL A 167 -42.92 3.85 -7.56
N LYS A 168 -43.41 3.94 -6.31
CA LYS A 168 -43.78 2.77 -5.48
C LYS A 168 -44.86 1.86 -6.08
N SER A 169 -45.55 2.26 -7.14
CA SER A 169 -46.60 1.43 -7.79
C SER A 169 -46.65 1.51 -9.32
N ASP A 170 -45.74 2.24 -9.97
CA ASP A 170 -45.73 2.40 -11.43
C ASP A 170 -44.36 2.06 -12.03
N GLU A 171 -44.33 0.99 -12.82
CA GLU A 171 -43.14 0.55 -13.56
C GLU A 171 -42.71 1.62 -14.59
N GLN A 172 -43.66 2.39 -15.13
CA GLN A 172 -43.33 3.50 -16.03
C GLN A 172 -42.68 4.67 -15.27
N GLY A 173 -43.03 4.87 -14.00
CA GLY A 173 -42.37 5.84 -13.13
C GLY A 173 -40.90 5.48 -12.93
N LEU A 174 -40.60 4.21 -12.66
CA LEU A 174 -39.22 3.74 -12.47
C LEU A 174 -38.35 3.99 -13.71
N GLU A 175 -38.85 3.66 -14.90
CA GLU A 175 -38.10 3.85 -16.14
C GLU A 175 -37.85 5.34 -16.45
N ARG A 176 -38.78 6.23 -16.05
CA ARG A 176 -38.58 7.69 -16.16
C ARG A 176 -37.48 8.16 -15.23
N GLU A 177 -37.54 7.78 -13.95
CA GLU A 177 -36.49 8.16 -12.98
C GLU A 177 -35.12 7.65 -13.40
N LEU A 178 -35.02 6.41 -13.85
CA LEU A 178 -33.77 5.85 -14.38
C LEU A 178 -33.28 6.63 -15.61
N ALA A 179 -34.18 7.08 -16.49
CA ALA A 179 -33.82 7.88 -17.64
C ALA A 179 -33.31 9.28 -17.24
N GLU A 180 -33.89 9.89 -16.20
CA GLU A 180 -33.44 11.18 -15.65
C GLU A 180 -32.06 11.08 -15.01
N ILE A 181 -31.83 10.07 -14.16
CA ILE A 181 -30.51 9.82 -13.56
C ILE A 181 -29.47 9.60 -14.67
N ARG A 182 -29.81 8.78 -15.68
CA ARG A 182 -28.93 8.55 -16.85
C ARG A 182 -28.59 9.85 -17.56
N LEU A 183 -29.58 10.72 -17.78
CA LEU A 183 -29.39 11.99 -18.46
C LEU A 183 -28.41 12.88 -17.70
N GLU A 184 -28.57 13.01 -16.38
CA GLU A 184 -27.67 13.80 -15.54
C GLU A 184 -26.25 13.22 -15.53
N MET A 185 -26.10 11.91 -15.38
CA MET A 185 -24.78 11.26 -15.45
C MET A 185 -24.11 11.43 -16.81
N SER A 186 -24.88 11.38 -17.90
CA SER A 186 -24.34 11.47 -19.26
C SER A 186 -23.69 12.83 -19.57
N ARG A 187 -24.11 13.90 -18.87
CA ARG A 187 -23.53 15.25 -18.96
C ARG A 187 -22.08 15.27 -18.45
N PHE A 188 -21.77 14.44 -17.47
CA PHE A 188 -20.47 14.35 -16.83
C PHE A 188 -19.67 13.11 -17.23
N ARG A 189 -20.10 12.36 -18.27
CA ARG A 189 -19.48 11.08 -18.66
C ARG A 189 -17.97 11.14 -18.86
N GLU A 190 -17.45 12.24 -19.43
CA GLU A 190 -16.01 12.42 -19.67
C GLU A 190 -15.25 12.58 -18.37
N GLN A 191 -15.79 13.41 -17.46
CA GLN A 191 -15.23 13.65 -16.14
C GLN A 191 -15.29 12.39 -15.29
N LEU A 192 -16.44 11.69 -15.28
CA LEU A 192 -16.62 10.45 -14.55
C LEU A 192 -15.65 9.36 -15.03
N ARG A 193 -15.44 9.27 -16.36
CA ARG A 193 -14.43 8.37 -16.93
C ARG A 193 -13.01 8.77 -16.52
N ALA A 194 -12.68 10.06 -16.57
CA ALA A 194 -11.35 10.54 -16.16
C ALA A 194 -11.08 10.29 -14.67
N ILE A 195 -12.07 10.53 -13.81
CA ILE A 195 -12.03 10.24 -12.37
C ILE A 195 -11.78 8.74 -12.16
N PHE A 196 -12.56 7.89 -12.84
CA PHE A 196 -12.38 6.44 -12.76
C PHE A 196 -10.96 6.00 -13.15
N LEU A 197 -10.45 6.49 -14.28
CA LEU A 197 -9.09 6.15 -14.74
C LEU A 197 -8.01 6.66 -13.78
N TYR A 198 -8.19 7.86 -13.23
CA TYR A 198 -7.26 8.42 -12.25
C TYR A 198 -7.19 7.56 -10.99
N TYR A 199 -8.33 7.31 -10.33
CA TYR A 199 -8.35 6.50 -9.12
C TYR A 199 -8.01 5.03 -9.40
N GLY A 200 -8.40 4.47 -10.54
CA GLY A 200 -7.97 3.13 -10.96
C GLY A 200 -6.45 3.02 -11.05
N SER A 201 -5.78 4.05 -11.58
CA SER A 201 -4.31 4.09 -11.64
C SER A 201 -3.63 4.20 -10.27
N LEU A 202 -4.30 4.76 -9.27
CA LEU A 202 -3.81 4.84 -7.87
C LEU A 202 -3.99 3.52 -7.11
N SER A 203 -4.92 2.67 -7.57
CA SER A 203 -5.25 1.39 -6.93
C SER A 203 -4.17 0.30 -7.13
N VAL A 204 -3.16 0.55 -7.98
CA VAL A 204 -2.22 -0.46 -8.47
C VAL A 204 -1.06 -0.74 -7.51
N LYS A 205 -0.88 -2.03 -7.15
CA LYS A 205 0.37 -2.56 -6.59
C LYS A 205 1.23 -3.18 -7.69
N MET A 206 2.03 -2.40 -8.44
CA MET A 206 3.11 -2.81 -9.38
C MET A 206 2.89 -3.98 -10.38
N ASN A 207 1.75 -4.67 -10.36
CA ASN A 207 1.39 -5.80 -11.21
C ASN A 207 0.19 -5.38 -12.07
N SER A 208 0.24 -5.69 -13.35
CA SER A 208 -0.38 -4.92 -14.44
C SER A 208 -1.86 -5.21 -14.76
N GLU A 209 -2.57 -6.01 -13.97
CA GLU A 209 -3.93 -6.46 -14.31
C GLU A 209 -5.03 -5.58 -13.70
N ASP A 210 -4.73 -4.82 -12.63
CA ASP A 210 -5.73 -4.09 -11.85
C ASP A 210 -5.88 -2.60 -12.23
N MET A 211 -5.29 -2.16 -13.34
CA MET A 211 -5.24 -0.74 -13.71
C MET A 211 -6.63 -0.14 -14.04
N LEU A 212 -7.63 -1.00 -14.23
CA LEU A 212 -9.00 -0.64 -14.59
C LEU A 212 -10.01 -1.02 -13.50
N THR A 213 -9.58 -1.13 -12.25
CA THR A 213 -10.45 -1.41 -11.10
C THR A 213 -10.18 -0.44 -9.95
N ILE A 214 -11.17 -0.21 -9.09
CA ILE A 214 -11.05 0.65 -7.90
C ILE A 214 -11.25 -0.19 -6.65
N THR A 215 -10.20 -0.33 -5.84
CA THR A 215 -10.27 -0.97 -4.52
C THR A 215 -11.06 -0.16 -3.50
N ALA A 216 -11.54 -0.80 -2.44
CA ALA A 216 -12.30 -0.16 -1.36
C ALA A 216 -11.57 1.03 -0.72
N SER A 217 -10.24 0.93 -0.53
CA SER A 217 -9.43 2.03 0.01
C SER A 217 -9.44 3.25 -0.90
N THR A 218 -9.31 3.02 -2.21
CA THR A 218 -9.25 4.08 -3.21
C THR A 218 -10.62 4.72 -3.42
N TRP A 219 -11.69 3.94 -3.34
CA TRP A 219 -13.07 4.44 -3.30
C TRP A 219 -13.31 5.41 -2.14
N LEU A 220 -12.86 5.06 -0.93
CA LEU A 220 -12.99 5.92 0.24
C LEU A 220 -12.12 7.18 0.12
N GLN A 221 -10.93 7.06 -0.47
CA GLN A 221 -10.09 8.21 -0.77
C GLN A 221 -10.80 9.18 -1.73
N PHE A 222 -11.36 8.67 -2.83
CA PHE A 222 -12.18 9.46 -3.75
C PHE A 222 -13.33 10.16 -3.02
N CYS A 223 -14.10 9.42 -2.21
CA CYS A 223 -15.23 10.01 -1.49
C CYS A 223 -14.80 11.10 -0.49
N SER A 224 -13.61 10.97 0.10
CA SER A 224 -13.03 11.97 0.99
C SER A 224 -12.62 13.23 0.22
N GLU A 225 -11.89 13.07 -0.89
CA GLU A 225 -11.39 14.17 -1.72
C GLU A 225 -12.51 14.90 -2.48
N ALA A 226 -13.57 14.18 -2.87
CA ALA A 226 -14.75 14.74 -3.50
C ALA A 226 -15.75 15.34 -2.49
N HIS A 227 -15.42 15.37 -1.20
CA HIS A 227 -16.30 15.85 -0.12
C HIS A 227 -17.66 15.14 -0.09
N VAL A 228 -17.71 13.87 -0.48
CA VAL A 228 -18.89 13.01 -0.33
C VAL A 228 -18.96 12.50 1.11
N LEU A 229 -17.82 12.05 1.64
CA LEU A 229 -17.68 11.55 3.01
C LEU A 229 -18.06 12.64 4.03
N ASP A 230 -19.06 12.33 4.85
CA ASP A 230 -19.50 13.16 5.96
C ASP A 230 -19.87 12.26 7.14
N ASN A 231 -19.03 12.26 8.17
CA ASN A 231 -19.25 11.45 9.37
C ASN A 231 -20.31 12.04 10.31
N THR A 232 -20.81 13.25 10.03
CA THR A 232 -21.87 13.88 10.83
C THR A 232 -23.26 13.56 10.28
N GLN A 233 -23.35 13.15 9.03
CA GLN A 233 -24.60 12.87 8.33
C GLN A 233 -24.76 11.36 8.04
N ARG A 234 -25.94 10.82 8.37
CA ARG A 234 -26.29 9.44 8.01
C ARG A 234 -26.36 9.30 6.49
N GLY A 235 -25.86 8.18 5.96
CA GLY A 235 -25.87 7.88 4.53
C GLY A 235 -24.60 8.30 3.79
N CYS A 236 -23.67 8.98 4.48
CA CYS A 236 -22.38 9.40 3.94
C CYS A 236 -21.21 9.16 4.91
N THR A 237 -21.42 8.40 5.98
CA THR A 237 -20.34 8.03 6.88
C THR A 237 -19.35 7.09 6.20
N SER A 238 -18.15 6.94 6.74
CA SER A 238 -17.18 5.97 6.21
C SER A 238 -17.74 4.54 6.15
N GLN A 239 -18.57 4.16 7.12
CA GLN A 239 -19.23 2.86 7.14
C GLN A 239 -20.29 2.74 6.05
N ASP A 240 -21.08 3.79 5.83
CA ASP A 240 -22.10 3.81 4.77
C ASP A 240 -21.45 3.67 3.39
N LEU A 241 -20.36 4.38 3.14
CA LEU A 241 -19.64 4.32 1.86
C LEU A 241 -18.92 2.98 1.64
N GLN A 242 -18.46 2.32 2.70
CA GLN A 242 -18.00 0.92 2.63
C GLN A 242 -19.15 -0.02 2.28
N ASN A 243 -20.32 0.17 2.89
CA ASN A 243 -21.50 -0.63 2.55
C ASN A 243 -21.95 -0.41 1.11
N VAL A 244 -21.80 0.81 0.57
CA VAL A 244 -22.03 1.10 -0.86
C VAL A 244 -21.09 0.28 -1.72
N PHE A 245 -19.79 0.27 -1.41
CA PHE A 245 -18.80 -0.54 -2.13
C PHE A 245 -19.16 -2.04 -2.12
N ILE A 246 -19.52 -2.60 -0.96
CA ILE A 246 -19.93 -4.00 -0.86
C ILE A 246 -21.20 -4.27 -1.67
N ALA A 247 -22.14 -3.32 -1.67
CA ALA A 247 -23.41 -3.48 -2.38
C ALA A 247 -23.25 -3.43 -3.91
N THR A 248 -22.30 -2.63 -4.43
CA THR A 248 -22.04 -2.52 -5.87
C THR A 248 -21.29 -3.72 -6.42
N ASN A 249 -20.32 -4.26 -5.69
CA ASN A 249 -19.57 -5.48 -6.05
C ASN A 249 -20.36 -6.77 -5.84
N TYR A 250 -21.59 -6.69 -5.30
CA TYR A 250 -22.38 -7.91 -5.08
C TYR A 250 -22.88 -8.49 -6.42
N GLU A 251 -22.41 -9.69 -6.73
CA GLU A 251 -22.85 -10.42 -7.92
C GLU A 251 -24.18 -11.14 -7.68
N GLU A 252 -25.20 -10.76 -8.46
CA GLU A 252 -26.51 -11.42 -8.43
C GLU A 252 -26.49 -12.79 -9.14
N ASP A 253 -25.61 -12.98 -10.12
CA ASP A 253 -25.45 -14.20 -10.92
C ASP A 253 -23.99 -14.68 -10.93
N LYS A 254 -23.70 -15.72 -10.15
CA LYS A 254 -22.36 -16.30 -9.93
C LYS A 254 -21.90 -17.29 -11.00
N VAL A 255 -22.68 -17.45 -12.07
CA VAL A 255 -22.46 -18.51 -13.08
C VAL A 255 -22.13 -17.93 -14.46
N SER A 256 -22.21 -16.60 -14.63
CA SER A 256 -22.00 -15.94 -15.90
C SER A 256 -20.50 -15.75 -16.22
N GLN A 257 -20.14 -15.71 -17.52
CA GLN A 257 -18.78 -15.33 -17.96
C GLN A 257 -18.39 -13.91 -17.51
N GLU A 258 -19.38 -13.04 -17.26
CA GLU A 258 -19.14 -11.69 -16.73
C GLU A 258 -18.72 -11.74 -15.26
N SER A 259 -19.25 -12.69 -14.47
CA SER A 259 -18.85 -12.96 -13.08
C SER A 259 -17.43 -13.54 -13.00
N GLU A 260 -17.04 -14.44 -13.92
CA GLU A 260 -15.67 -14.97 -13.97
C GLU A 260 -14.60 -13.91 -14.31
N ALA A 261 -14.98 -12.82 -14.99
CA ALA A 261 -14.08 -11.74 -15.40
C ALA A 261 -14.06 -10.55 -14.43
N ASN A 262 -14.91 -10.57 -13.41
CA ASN A 262 -15.00 -9.53 -12.39
C ASN A 262 -14.10 -9.87 -11.21
N ASP A 263 -13.46 -8.86 -10.62
CA ASP A 263 -12.68 -9.04 -9.39
C ASP A 263 -13.56 -8.68 -8.19
N ASP A 264 -13.93 -9.67 -7.39
CA ASP A 264 -14.79 -9.52 -6.22
C ASP A 264 -14.27 -8.46 -5.21
N ASP A 265 -12.98 -8.13 -5.26
CA ASP A 265 -12.33 -7.18 -4.35
C ASP A 265 -12.18 -5.75 -4.93
N ALA A 266 -12.65 -5.49 -6.16
CA ALA A 266 -12.47 -4.19 -6.80
C ALA A 266 -13.60 -3.78 -7.76
N MET A 267 -14.01 -2.51 -7.70
CA MET A 267 -15.07 -1.99 -8.55
C MET A 267 -14.63 -1.80 -9.99
N MET A 268 -15.42 -2.35 -10.91
CA MET A 268 -15.40 -2.02 -12.33
C MET A 268 -16.08 -0.68 -12.61
N ARG A 269 -15.91 -0.14 -13.82
CA ARG A 269 -16.43 1.21 -14.17
C ARG A 269 -17.93 1.38 -14.00
N PHE A 270 -18.72 0.37 -14.36
CA PHE A 270 -20.19 0.42 -14.19
C PHE A 270 -20.59 0.37 -12.70
N GLU A 271 -19.83 -0.32 -11.86
CA GLU A 271 -20.05 -0.40 -10.42
C GLU A 271 -19.67 0.91 -9.73
N PHE A 272 -18.61 1.56 -10.21
CA PHE A 272 -18.29 2.93 -9.80
C PHE A 272 -19.45 3.90 -10.10
N TYR A 273 -20.08 3.81 -11.29
CA TYR A 273 -21.25 4.61 -11.63
C TYR A 273 -22.45 4.31 -10.72
N GLU A 274 -22.72 3.03 -10.44
CA GLU A 274 -23.74 2.62 -9.47
C GLU A 274 -23.44 3.17 -8.07
N GLY A 275 -22.18 3.12 -7.64
CA GLY A 275 -21.70 3.59 -6.33
C GLY A 275 -21.88 5.09 -6.15
N LEU A 276 -21.63 5.88 -7.21
CA LEU A 276 -21.90 7.32 -7.21
C LEU A 276 -23.37 7.63 -6.99
N VAL A 277 -24.26 6.92 -7.69
CA VAL A 277 -25.70 7.10 -7.52
C VAL A 277 -26.10 6.72 -6.10
N ARG A 278 -25.68 5.55 -5.61
CA ARG A 278 -25.96 5.11 -4.23
C ARG A 278 -25.48 6.11 -3.18
N ALA A 279 -24.26 6.65 -3.34
CA ALA A 279 -23.72 7.66 -2.45
C ALA A 279 -24.53 8.97 -2.52
N ALA A 280 -24.99 9.39 -3.71
CA ALA A 280 -25.85 10.55 -3.87
C ALA A 280 -27.22 10.37 -3.17
N PHE A 281 -27.85 9.21 -3.29
CA PHE A 281 -29.08 8.87 -2.54
C PHE A 281 -28.83 8.88 -1.02
N GLY A 282 -27.70 8.35 -0.58
CA GLY A 282 -27.27 8.42 0.82
C GLY A 282 -27.14 9.88 1.30
N LYS A 283 -26.50 10.73 0.51
CA LYS A 283 -26.20 12.13 0.86
C LYS A 283 -27.39 13.07 0.82
N PHE A 284 -28.24 12.95 -0.20
CA PHE A 284 -29.23 13.99 -0.50
C PHE A 284 -30.68 13.56 -0.24
N ILE A 285 -30.95 12.26 -0.11
CA ILE A 285 -32.31 11.74 0.03
C ILE A 285 -32.53 11.09 1.40
N THR A 286 -31.49 10.48 2.00
CA THR A 286 -31.62 9.73 3.27
C THR A 286 -31.51 10.62 4.53
N THR A 287 -31.60 11.95 4.37
CA THR A 287 -31.63 12.95 5.46
C THR A 287 -32.84 12.80 6.37
#